data_AF-A0A1H7A5S1-F1
#
_entry.id   AF-A0A1H7A5S1-F1
#
_cell.length_a   1.000
_cell.length_b   1.000
_cell.length_c   1.000
_cell.angle_alpha   90.00
_cell.angle_beta   90.00
_cell.angle_gamma   90.00
#
_symmetry.space_group_name_H-M   'P 1'
#
loop_
_entity.id
_entity.type
_entity.pdbx_description
1 polymer ?
#
loop_
_entity_poly.entity_id
_entity_poly.type
_entity_poly.pdbx_seq_one_letter_code
_entity_poly.pdbx_strand_id
1 'polypeptide(L)'
;MRPPVILCAFSNSGDAYLSQLEKEKEAISDALRERQGKGHLLLDTDPRTIKKLRDRLLLYQPQVEIIHYAGHASGSQLLMEDATVYGAGLLESIRLQKNLQLVFLNGCSTQEQVNQLLDAGVRAVIATSVDIGDDTATRFAEDFYQKMASGHSIDEAFKLATEIVTAKNNATLNTSDHQDRGIARLIKAPNTGPVWGLYLHKNHQDAASHRLSEKSFYELHIKSQIDTQFNTSEDAILAALYNVLMTFSDELPMFEDLEKKYGEQWDPKRFDVREVKNAIINSLPSPIAEQVRKLLVTEDEPLASERLRFLINTYSVMADLLLFIMFSQLWEALVQGKVPALEDPLKEQIGAFFHLDHQDRQAFDVIPLVRLIHDKLKSHDVPLFVNEMSHLADLMDERDSEFFGAYLNMTRIKSKYKDLSIMDDLDDRECREDSQKAEASLCIMFKELGFCARYKFATIKNIYINKKKNQPAVFQHKMVKLDYVLVGFTDKMEDFENFTDSNSVVIYKIEDKKLSAFNLYPFVIDMNALISEKLSKIYFFYNYDKNATAATCTYNFIKNINEKKDRLQIPALPNFLRTKTDLKISQEELETIGPDILESVEGFISYFKS
;
A
#
# COMPACT_ATOMS: atom_id res chain seq x y z
N MET A 1 6.35 -5.95 22.95
CA MET A 1 7.50 -5.15 22.43
C MET A 1 6.97 -4.14 21.41
N ARG A 2 7.77 -3.25 20.83
CA ARG A 2 7.38 -2.34 19.73
C ARG A 2 8.39 -2.54 18.58
N PRO A 3 8.07 -2.28 17.30
CA PRO A 3 8.99 -2.57 16.20
C PRO A 3 10.27 -1.73 16.33
N PRO A 4 11.45 -2.26 15.92
CA PRO A 4 12.65 -1.44 15.87
C PRO A 4 12.50 -0.31 14.85
N VAL A 5 13.02 0.87 15.19
CA VAL A 5 12.90 2.06 14.35
C VAL A 5 14.25 2.40 13.74
N ILE A 6 14.26 2.61 12.42
CA ILE A 6 15.34 3.29 11.71
C ILE A 6 14.89 4.74 11.49
N LEU A 7 15.59 5.66 12.13
CA LEU A 7 15.28 7.09 12.11
C LEU A 7 16.30 7.83 11.25
N CYS A 8 15.87 8.34 10.11
CA CYS A 8 16.72 9.06 9.17
C CYS A 8 16.44 10.57 9.23
N ALA A 9 17.49 11.34 9.50
CA ALA A 9 17.46 12.79 9.49
C ALA A 9 18.20 13.31 8.25
N PHE A 10 17.47 13.98 7.36
CA PHE A 10 18.03 14.62 6.16
C PHE A 10 17.96 16.12 6.35
N SER A 11 19.11 16.78 6.52
CA SER A 11 19.15 18.23 6.64
C SER A 11 19.70 18.90 5.39
N ASN A 12 18.88 19.77 4.82
CA ASN A 12 19.23 20.53 3.64
C ASN A 12 19.16 22.05 3.91
N SER A 13 20.31 22.68 4.14
CA SER A 13 20.36 24.14 4.35
C SER A 13 20.03 24.91 3.08
N GLY A 14 19.16 25.92 3.16
CA GLY A 14 18.80 26.76 2.02
C GLY A 14 19.98 27.52 1.38
N ASP A 15 21.01 27.83 2.16
CA ASP A 15 22.21 28.56 1.70
C ASP A 15 23.26 27.65 1.01
N ALA A 16 23.15 26.33 1.18
CA ALA A 16 24.06 25.33 0.60
C ALA A 16 23.28 24.04 0.27
N TYR A 17 22.41 24.10 -0.73
CA TYR A 17 21.48 23.02 -1.06
C TYR A 17 22.19 21.77 -1.59
N LEU A 18 21.94 20.61 -0.99
CA LEU A 18 22.43 19.30 -1.43
C LEU A 18 21.32 18.56 -2.18
N SER A 19 21.39 18.51 -3.51
CA SER A 19 20.35 17.88 -4.34
C SER A 19 20.27 16.35 -4.18
N GLN A 20 21.35 15.72 -3.70
CA GLN A 20 21.40 14.26 -3.59
C GLN A 20 20.82 13.71 -2.29
N LEU A 21 20.50 14.55 -1.29
CA LEU A 21 19.87 14.08 -0.06
C LEU A 21 18.51 13.43 -0.32
N GLU A 22 17.73 13.94 -1.28
CA GLU A 22 16.45 13.33 -1.63
C GLU A 22 16.66 11.98 -2.34
N LYS A 23 17.71 11.84 -3.16
CA LYS A 23 18.07 10.56 -3.79
C LYS A 23 18.54 9.54 -2.76
N GLU A 24 19.30 9.97 -1.76
CA GLU A 24 19.73 9.11 -0.66
C GLU A 24 18.54 8.65 0.18
N LYS A 25 17.61 9.55 0.48
CA LYS A 25 16.35 9.20 1.15
C LYS A 25 15.55 8.18 0.36
N GLU A 26 15.39 8.38 -0.95
CA GLU A 26 14.68 7.45 -1.84
C GLU A 26 15.38 6.08 -1.87
N ALA A 27 16.70 6.06 -2.04
CA ALA A 27 17.49 4.83 -2.07
C ALA A 27 17.42 4.02 -0.77
N ILE A 28 17.49 4.69 0.39
CA ILE A 28 17.33 4.03 1.70
C ILE A 28 15.91 3.49 1.87
N SER A 29 14.91 4.27 1.45
CA SER A 29 13.50 3.87 1.52
C SER A 29 13.23 2.63 0.66
N ASP A 30 13.80 2.58 -0.53
CA ASP A 30 13.66 1.45 -1.45
C ASP A 30 14.37 0.19 -0.92
N ALA A 31 15.59 0.34 -0.41
CA ALA A 31 16.35 -0.75 0.17
C ALA A 31 15.64 -1.42 1.36
N LEU A 32 14.88 -0.65 2.14
CA LEU A 32 14.17 -1.13 3.33
C LEU A 32 12.68 -1.42 3.09
N ARG A 33 12.15 -1.11 1.90
CA ARG A 33 10.71 -1.17 1.57
C ARG A 33 10.09 -2.53 1.88
N GLU A 34 10.75 -3.61 1.45
CA GLU A 34 10.27 -4.98 1.67
C GLU A 34 10.24 -5.34 3.16
N ARG A 35 11.28 -4.98 3.91
CA ARG A 35 11.38 -5.23 5.36
C ARG A 35 10.33 -4.43 6.14
N GLN A 36 10.07 -3.19 5.74
CA GLN A 36 9.01 -2.36 6.30
C GLN A 36 7.63 -2.95 6.01
N GLY A 37 7.37 -3.37 4.77
CA GLY A 37 6.11 -4.04 4.38
C GLY A 37 5.84 -5.32 5.17
N LYS A 38 6.89 -6.10 5.49
CA LYS A 38 6.80 -7.31 6.33
C LYS A 38 6.68 -7.04 7.83
N GLY A 39 6.74 -5.77 8.27
CA GLY A 39 6.68 -5.39 9.68
C GLY A 39 7.91 -5.76 10.49
N HIS A 40 9.06 -5.89 9.83
CA HIS A 40 10.33 -6.19 10.50
C HIS A 40 10.90 -4.95 11.21
N LEU A 41 10.57 -3.76 10.72
CA LEU A 41 11.02 -2.46 11.21
C LEU A 41 10.06 -1.35 10.81
N LEU A 42 10.21 -0.18 11.44
CA LEU A 42 9.62 1.07 10.99
C LEU A 42 10.72 2.02 10.51
N LEU A 43 10.48 2.68 9.37
CA LEU A 43 11.39 3.68 8.80
C LEU A 43 10.73 5.07 8.88
N ASP A 44 11.37 6.00 9.58
CA ASP A 44 10.95 7.42 9.61
C ASP A 44 12.03 8.28 8.96
N THR A 45 11.65 9.02 7.91
CA THR A 45 12.54 9.91 7.13
C THR A 45 12.11 11.39 7.18
N ASP A 46 11.13 11.75 8.02
CA ASP A 46 10.58 13.10 8.15
C ASP A 46 11.45 14.12 8.96
N PRO A 47 12.35 13.72 9.87
CA PRO A 47 13.17 14.70 10.60
C PRO A 47 14.09 15.53 9.70
N ARG A 48 13.80 16.84 9.60
CA ARG A 48 14.66 17.83 8.92
C ARG A 48 15.21 18.93 9.83
N THR A 49 14.59 19.10 11.00
CA THR A 49 14.94 20.09 12.03
C THR A 49 15.34 19.43 13.33
N ILE A 50 16.11 20.13 14.19
CA ILE A 50 16.51 19.60 15.51
C ILE A 50 15.28 19.29 16.35
N LYS A 51 14.29 20.18 16.32
CA LYS A 51 13.04 20.00 17.07
C LYS A 51 12.33 18.71 16.65
N LYS A 52 12.12 18.50 15.34
CA LYS A 52 11.49 17.27 14.84
C LYS A 52 12.30 16.02 15.21
N LEU A 53 13.62 16.05 15.05
CA LEU A 53 14.47 14.92 15.41
C LEU A 53 14.35 14.56 16.90
N ARG A 54 14.35 15.57 17.79
CA ARG A 54 14.15 15.36 19.23
C ARG A 54 12.76 14.84 19.55
N ASP A 55 11.73 15.38 18.90
CA ASP A 55 10.35 14.93 19.07
C ASP A 55 10.20 13.46 18.64
N ARG A 56 10.86 13.04 17.54
CA ARG A 56 10.89 11.64 17.09
C ARG A 56 11.69 10.73 18.00
N LEU A 57 12.86 11.15 18.46
CA LEU A 57 13.64 10.38 19.44
C LEU A 57 12.84 10.16 20.72
N LEU A 58 12.09 11.15 21.19
CA LEU A 58 11.22 10.99 22.36
C LEU A 58 10.03 10.08 22.06
N LEU A 59 9.37 10.26 20.91
CA LEU A 59 8.25 9.44 20.46
C LEU A 59 8.63 7.95 20.40
N TYR A 60 9.77 7.66 19.77
CA TYR A 60 10.23 6.30 19.56
C TYR A 60 11.06 5.75 20.71
N GLN A 61 11.12 6.38 21.88
CA GLN A 61 11.90 5.84 22.99
C GLN A 61 11.32 4.50 23.51
N PRO A 62 12.12 3.45 23.76
CA PRO A 62 13.55 3.25 23.46
C PRO A 62 13.80 2.40 22.19
N GLN A 63 12.89 2.45 21.22
CA GLN A 63 12.75 1.61 20.03
C GLN A 63 13.76 1.92 18.91
N VAL A 64 14.38 3.10 18.91
CA VAL A 64 15.31 3.48 17.84
C VAL A 64 16.54 2.57 17.87
N GLU A 65 16.75 1.88 16.76
CA GLU A 65 17.82 0.89 16.58
C GLU A 65 18.96 1.45 15.72
N ILE A 66 18.62 2.25 14.70
CA ILE A 66 19.58 2.94 13.84
C ILE A 66 19.16 4.40 13.69
N ILE A 67 20.11 5.32 13.85
CA ILE A 67 19.95 6.71 13.46
C ILE A 67 20.82 6.96 12.23
N HIS A 68 20.21 7.40 11.13
CA HIS A 68 20.93 7.87 9.95
C HIS A 68 20.89 9.40 9.93
N TYR A 69 22.01 10.03 9.65
CA TYR A 69 22.08 11.47 9.43
C TYR A 69 22.78 11.74 8.11
N ALA A 70 22.16 12.55 7.26
CA ALA A 70 22.76 13.06 6.03
C ALA A 70 22.53 14.57 5.90
N GLY A 71 23.59 15.32 5.61
CA GLY A 71 23.58 16.77 5.54
C GLY A 71 24.96 17.38 5.76
N HIS A 72 25.04 18.71 5.76
CA HIS A 72 26.30 19.40 6.05
C HIS A 72 26.75 19.17 7.50
N ALA A 73 28.05 19.08 7.67
CA ALA A 73 28.71 19.10 8.98
C ALA A 73 29.90 20.06 8.88
N SER A 74 30.06 20.92 9.90
CA SER A 74 31.13 21.92 9.93
C SER A 74 31.90 21.81 11.24
N GLY A 75 33.11 21.26 11.20
CA GLY A 75 33.85 20.97 12.43
C GLY A 75 33.02 20.10 13.37
N SER A 76 32.98 20.42 14.67
CA SER A 76 32.31 19.59 15.69
C SER A 76 30.77 19.63 15.66
N GLN A 77 30.14 20.21 14.63
CA GLN A 77 28.71 20.54 14.62
C GLN A 77 27.98 19.85 13.46
N LEU A 78 26.87 19.17 13.78
CA LEU A 78 25.88 18.75 12.78
C LEU A 78 24.97 19.96 12.48
N LEU A 79 24.71 20.24 11.22
CA LEU A 79 23.87 21.37 10.81
C LEU A 79 22.48 20.85 10.44
N MET A 80 21.45 21.27 11.18
CA MET A 80 20.06 21.03 10.80
C MET A 80 19.45 22.29 10.17
N GLU A 81 18.30 22.18 9.48
CA GLU A 81 17.73 23.29 8.70
C GLU A 81 17.47 24.56 9.52
N ASP A 82 17.21 24.41 10.81
CA ASP A 82 16.80 25.47 11.73
C ASP A 82 17.89 25.90 12.73
N ALA A 83 18.96 25.12 12.89
CA ALA A 83 19.98 25.40 13.89
C ALA A 83 21.25 24.55 13.74
N THR A 84 22.34 25.09 14.27
CA THR A 84 23.57 24.35 14.54
C THR A 84 23.37 23.46 15.78
N VAL A 85 23.59 22.15 15.64
CA VAL A 85 23.41 21.20 16.73
C VAL A 85 24.60 21.31 17.69
N TYR A 86 24.40 21.94 18.85
CA TYR A 86 25.25 21.71 20.02
C TYR A 86 24.78 20.45 20.74
N GLY A 87 25.68 19.46 20.85
CA GLY A 87 25.40 18.06 21.11
C GLY A 87 24.78 17.70 22.46
N ALA A 88 24.75 18.54 23.49
CA ALA A 88 24.33 18.08 24.83
C ALA A 88 22.86 17.61 24.88
N GLY A 89 21.92 18.41 24.37
CA GLY A 89 20.49 18.08 24.45
C GLY A 89 20.05 16.93 23.54
N LEU A 90 20.71 16.77 22.39
CA LEU A 90 20.47 15.65 21.47
C LEU A 90 21.13 14.36 22.00
N LEU A 91 22.34 14.46 22.56
CA LEU A 91 23.02 13.32 23.19
C LEU A 91 22.20 12.77 24.37
N GLU A 92 21.55 13.60 25.17
CA GLU A 92 20.62 13.11 26.19
C GLU A 92 19.45 12.32 25.58
N SER A 93 18.83 12.81 24.50
CA SER A 93 17.79 12.06 23.78
C SER A 93 18.29 10.76 23.16
N ILE A 94 19.54 10.72 22.71
CA ILE A 94 20.21 9.51 22.19
C ILE A 94 20.48 8.51 23.32
N ARG A 95 20.97 8.95 24.49
CA ARG A 95 21.20 8.09 25.67
C ARG A 95 19.95 7.35 26.12
N LEU A 96 18.77 7.94 25.88
CA LEU A 96 17.49 7.36 26.20
C LEU A 96 17.10 6.17 25.28
N GLN A 97 17.74 6.02 24.11
CA GLN A 97 17.52 4.92 23.16
C GLN A 97 18.34 3.69 23.52
N LYS A 98 17.85 2.91 24.49
CA LYS A 98 18.58 1.73 24.99
C LYS A 98 18.82 0.64 23.94
N ASN A 99 18.00 0.60 22.89
CA ASN A 99 18.11 -0.37 21.80
C ASN A 99 18.99 0.12 20.64
N LEU A 100 19.51 1.36 20.70
CA LEU A 100 20.32 1.94 19.64
C LEU A 100 21.61 1.13 19.43
N GLN A 101 21.75 0.56 18.24
CA GLN A 101 22.92 -0.20 17.82
C GLN A 101 23.88 0.68 17.03
N LEU A 102 23.35 1.53 16.14
CA LEU A 102 24.16 2.26 15.17
C LEU A 102 23.73 3.72 15.03
N VAL A 103 24.71 4.61 14.99
CA VAL A 103 24.55 5.95 14.42
C VAL A 103 25.39 6.04 13.15
N PHE A 104 24.76 6.30 12.02
CA PHE A 104 25.42 6.47 10.73
C PHE A 104 25.40 7.96 10.35
N LEU A 105 26.56 8.59 10.41
CA LEU A 105 26.81 9.97 9.99
C LEU A 105 27.33 10.00 8.55
N ASN A 106 26.42 10.22 7.60
CA ASN A 106 26.71 10.32 6.17
C ASN A 106 26.86 11.78 5.72
N GLY A 107 27.88 12.46 6.24
CA GLY A 107 28.24 13.85 5.92
C GLY A 107 29.69 14.14 6.30
N CYS A 108 30.24 15.32 5.95
CA CYS A 108 31.66 15.63 6.11
C CYS A 108 32.10 15.91 7.58
N SER A 109 32.88 15.00 8.17
CA SER A 109 33.72 15.15 9.38
C SER A 109 33.05 15.50 10.74
N THR A 110 33.25 14.63 11.74
CA THR A 110 34.21 14.90 12.85
C THR A 110 34.48 13.69 13.73
N GLN A 111 35.76 13.35 13.87
CA GLN A 111 36.24 12.39 14.87
C GLN A 111 35.80 12.75 16.30
N GLU A 112 35.56 14.03 16.58
CA GLU A 112 35.03 14.50 17.87
C GLU A 112 33.57 14.08 18.11
N GLN A 113 32.71 14.09 17.08
CA GLN A 113 31.32 13.62 17.19
C GLN A 113 31.27 12.12 17.44
N VAL A 114 32.14 11.35 16.77
CA VAL A 114 32.28 9.91 17.02
C VAL A 114 32.59 9.66 18.50
N ASN A 115 33.56 10.37 19.06
CA ASN A 115 33.92 10.22 20.47
C ASN A 115 32.75 10.58 21.39
N GLN A 116 32.03 11.68 21.12
CA GLN A 116 30.88 12.09 21.92
C GLN A 116 29.72 11.09 21.89
N LEU A 117 29.44 10.48 20.73
CA LEU A 117 28.41 9.45 20.57
C LEU A 117 28.79 8.18 21.32
N LEU A 118 30.05 7.73 21.20
CA LEU A 118 30.55 6.58 21.93
C LEU A 118 30.55 6.82 23.44
N ASP A 119 30.99 7.99 23.91
CA ASP A 119 30.90 8.39 25.31
C ASP A 119 29.45 8.50 25.80
N ALA A 120 28.50 8.73 24.88
CA ALA A 120 27.07 8.66 25.14
C ALA A 120 26.48 7.25 25.15
N GLY A 121 27.31 6.22 24.98
CA GLY A 121 26.87 4.83 25.04
C GLY A 121 26.29 4.32 23.73
N VAL A 122 26.42 5.06 22.62
CA VAL A 122 26.12 4.53 21.29
C VAL A 122 27.08 3.37 21.01
N ARG A 123 26.53 2.22 20.57
CA ARG A 123 27.30 0.97 20.49
C ARG A 123 28.23 0.93 19.27
N ALA A 124 27.75 1.42 18.12
CA ALA A 124 28.52 1.56 16.91
C ALA A 124 28.25 2.90 16.22
N VAL A 125 29.29 3.48 15.59
CA VAL A 125 29.18 4.70 14.79
C VAL A 125 29.85 4.47 13.44
N ILE A 126 29.15 4.78 12.34
CA ILE A 126 29.76 4.92 11.01
C ILE A 126 29.89 6.42 10.74
N ALA A 127 31.08 6.88 10.39
CA ALA A 127 31.34 8.29 10.10
C ALA A 127 32.45 8.45 9.07
N THR A 128 32.49 9.62 8.43
CA THR A 128 33.56 9.98 7.49
C THR A 128 34.75 10.63 8.17
N SER A 129 35.94 10.51 7.57
CA SER A 129 37.20 11.11 8.03
C SER A 129 37.74 12.23 7.12
N VAL A 130 37.22 12.35 5.90
CA VAL A 130 37.54 13.38 4.90
C VAL A 130 36.26 13.78 4.15
N ASP A 131 36.33 14.81 3.32
CA ASP A 131 35.19 15.22 2.50
C ASP A 131 34.84 14.16 1.45
N ILE A 132 33.54 13.95 1.21
CA ILE A 132 32.99 13.03 0.21
C ILE A 132 32.20 13.76 -0.85
N GLY A 133 32.26 13.25 -2.08
CA GLY A 133 31.31 13.64 -3.11
C GLY A 133 29.94 13.02 -2.84
N ASP A 134 28.90 13.83 -2.97
CA ASP A 134 27.50 13.48 -2.68
C ASP A 134 27.05 12.14 -3.32
N ASP A 135 27.41 11.89 -4.59
CA ASP A 135 27.04 10.65 -5.30
C ASP A 135 27.65 9.39 -4.66
N THR A 136 28.82 9.53 -4.03
CA THR A 136 29.49 8.42 -3.35
C THR A 136 28.85 8.18 -1.97
N ALA A 137 28.39 9.25 -1.32
CA ALA A 137 27.63 9.18 -0.07
C ALA A 137 26.33 8.41 -0.24
N THR A 138 25.56 8.79 -1.26
CA THR A 138 24.28 8.15 -1.58
C THR A 138 24.46 6.66 -1.91
N ARG A 139 25.43 6.32 -2.78
CA ARG A 139 25.69 4.92 -3.15
C ARG A 139 26.17 4.06 -1.99
N PHE A 140 26.97 4.63 -1.09
CA PHE A 140 27.42 3.90 0.09
C PHE A 140 26.23 3.57 1.01
N ALA A 141 25.37 4.56 1.28
CA ALA A 141 24.19 4.36 2.12
C ALA A 141 23.21 3.35 1.49
N GLU A 142 22.95 3.47 0.18
CA GLU A 142 22.12 2.54 -0.57
C GLU A 142 22.59 1.09 -0.39
N ASP A 143 23.86 0.78 -0.71
CA ASP A 143 24.34 -0.59 -0.63
C ASP A 143 24.39 -1.08 0.83
N PHE A 144 24.80 -0.23 1.77
CA PHE A 144 24.79 -0.56 3.20
C PHE A 144 23.40 -1.03 3.66
N TYR A 145 22.34 -0.25 3.37
CA TYR A 145 20.98 -0.62 3.77
C TYR A 145 20.44 -1.81 2.98
N GLN A 146 20.81 -2.00 1.71
CA GLN A 146 20.46 -3.22 0.95
C GLN A 146 21.07 -4.47 1.60
N LYS A 147 22.33 -4.42 2.05
CA LYS A 147 22.96 -5.56 2.73
C LYS A 147 22.31 -5.84 4.09
N MET A 148 22.04 -4.80 4.87
CA MET A 148 21.32 -4.92 6.15
C MET A 148 19.93 -5.52 5.95
N ALA A 149 19.18 -5.06 4.96
CA ALA A 149 17.89 -5.63 4.57
C ALA A 149 18.01 -7.09 4.11
N SER A 150 19.14 -7.47 3.50
CA SER A 150 19.43 -8.85 3.09
C SER A 150 19.92 -9.75 4.23
N GLY A 151 19.84 -9.27 5.49
CA GLY A 151 20.19 -10.05 6.67
C GLY A 151 21.67 -10.01 7.05
N HIS A 152 22.51 -9.19 6.40
CA HIS A 152 23.91 -9.01 6.79
C HIS A 152 24.03 -8.27 8.14
N SER A 153 25.13 -8.51 8.85
CA SER A 153 25.47 -7.76 10.06
C SER A 153 26.02 -6.37 9.73
N ILE A 154 26.05 -5.47 10.71
CA ILE A 154 26.63 -4.12 10.55
C ILE A 154 28.06 -4.18 9.98
N ASP A 155 28.91 -5.08 10.49
CA ASP A 155 30.28 -5.25 10.02
C ASP A 155 30.35 -5.76 8.57
N GLU A 156 29.54 -6.75 8.22
CA GLU A 156 29.46 -7.29 6.85
C GLU A 156 28.94 -6.25 5.86
N ALA A 157 27.83 -5.57 6.20
CA ALA A 157 27.23 -4.52 5.39
C ALA A 157 28.19 -3.35 5.17
N PHE A 158 28.91 -2.93 6.22
CA PHE A 158 29.93 -1.88 6.12
C PHE A 158 31.08 -2.27 5.17
N LYS A 159 31.59 -3.50 5.27
CA LYS A 159 32.67 -3.98 4.40
C LYS A 159 32.25 -4.04 2.93
N LEU A 160 31.08 -4.61 2.66
CA LEU A 160 30.54 -4.73 1.30
C LEU A 160 30.23 -3.36 0.68
N ALA A 161 29.63 -2.45 1.43
CA ALA A 161 29.38 -1.08 0.97
C ALA A 161 30.70 -0.35 0.69
N THR A 162 31.72 -0.57 1.53
CA THR A 162 33.08 -0.04 1.31
C THR A 162 33.68 -0.58 0.03
N GLU A 163 33.59 -1.90 -0.22
CA GLU A 163 34.08 -2.52 -1.46
C GLU A 163 33.42 -1.93 -2.71
N ILE A 164 32.13 -1.62 -2.69
CA ILE A 164 31.43 -1.05 -3.85
C ILE A 164 31.85 0.39 -4.18
N VAL A 165 32.26 1.16 -3.18
CA VAL A 165 32.80 2.51 -3.40
C VAL A 165 34.31 2.50 -3.65
N THR A 166 35.05 1.52 -3.11
CA THR A 166 36.50 1.38 -3.31
C THR A 166 36.89 0.52 -4.51
N ALA A 167 36.04 -0.35 -5.06
CA ALA A 167 36.32 -1.10 -6.30
C ALA A 167 36.42 -0.19 -7.52
N LYS A 168 35.85 1.02 -7.44
CA LYS A 168 36.14 2.10 -8.40
C LYS A 168 37.51 2.77 -8.17
N ASN A 169 38.15 2.55 -7.02
CA ASN A 169 39.33 3.28 -6.50
C ASN A 169 40.50 2.38 -5.98
N ASN A 170 40.48 1.05 -6.15
CA ASN A 170 41.49 0.06 -5.72
C ASN A 170 42.00 0.15 -4.25
N ALA A 171 41.28 -0.39 -3.27
CA ALA A 171 41.79 -0.53 -1.88
C ALA A 171 41.34 -1.81 -1.13
N THR A 172 42.24 -2.40 -0.34
CA THR A 172 42.03 -3.55 0.58
C THR A 172 41.80 -3.06 2.02
N LEU A 173 41.06 -3.75 2.91
CA LEU A 173 40.75 -3.29 4.29
C LEU A 173 41.79 -3.68 5.36
N ASN A 174 42.03 -2.82 6.38
CA ASN A 174 42.88 -3.11 7.56
C ASN A 174 42.07 -2.98 8.88
N THR A 175 42.53 -3.65 9.94
CA THR A 175 41.95 -3.55 11.30
C THR A 175 43.00 -3.12 12.30
N SER A 176 42.70 -2.13 13.14
CA SER A 176 43.62 -1.62 14.16
C SER A 176 42.91 -1.43 15.51
N ASP A 177 43.53 -1.88 16.59
CA ASP A 177 43.06 -1.64 17.97
C ASP A 177 43.69 -0.35 18.51
N HIS A 178 42.86 0.58 18.99
CA HIS A 178 43.29 1.78 19.70
C HIS A 178 42.86 1.67 21.17
N GLN A 179 43.79 1.85 22.11
CA GLN A 179 43.51 1.69 23.55
C GLN A 179 43.18 3.01 24.30
N ASP A 180 43.14 4.15 23.61
CA ASP A 180 42.86 5.45 24.25
C ASP A 180 41.50 6.03 23.83
N ARG A 181 40.70 6.44 24.82
CA ARG A 181 39.44 7.23 24.73
C ARG A 181 38.22 6.53 24.11
N GLY A 182 37.68 5.50 24.78
CA GLY A 182 36.31 4.99 24.56
C GLY A 182 36.10 4.06 23.36
N ILE A 183 37.00 4.08 22.38
CA ILE A 183 37.03 3.20 21.20
C ILE A 183 37.84 1.95 21.55
N ALA A 184 37.35 0.74 21.23
CA ALA A 184 38.15 -0.49 21.40
C ALA A 184 38.60 -1.13 20.09
N ARG A 185 37.85 -0.94 19.00
CA ARG A 185 38.16 -1.54 17.70
C ARG A 185 37.80 -0.57 16.58
N LEU A 186 38.75 -0.36 15.68
CA LEU A 186 38.61 0.51 14.52
C LEU A 186 38.87 -0.29 13.24
N ILE A 187 37.91 -0.28 12.34
CA ILE A 187 38.04 -0.87 11.00
C ILE A 187 38.29 0.29 10.03
N LYS A 188 39.52 0.39 9.51
CA LYS A 188 40.00 1.44 8.60
C LYS A 188 40.69 0.78 7.42
N ALA A 189 40.40 1.15 6.17
CA ALA A 189 41.31 0.72 5.09
C ALA A 189 42.63 1.55 5.09
N PRO A 190 43.73 1.01 4.49
CA PRO A 190 45.09 1.53 4.54
C PRO A 190 45.26 2.92 3.91
N ASN A 191 46.45 3.49 4.14
CA ASN A 191 46.93 4.88 4.00
C ASN A 191 46.84 5.58 2.62
N THR A 192 45.82 5.27 1.84
CA THR A 192 45.18 6.06 0.77
C THR A 192 43.66 5.80 0.83
N GLY A 193 43.10 5.75 2.04
CA GLY A 193 41.95 4.91 2.43
C GLY A 193 40.55 5.49 2.23
N PRO A 194 39.49 4.69 2.54
CA PRO A 194 38.10 5.04 2.32
C PRO A 194 37.70 6.16 3.26
N VAL A 195 36.73 6.93 2.79
CA VAL A 195 36.27 8.09 3.53
C VAL A 195 35.55 7.67 4.81
N TRP A 196 34.85 6.52 4.85
CA TRP A 196 34.11 6.03 6.01
C TRP A 196 34.91 5.09 6.92
N GLY A 197 34.67 5.19 8.23
CA GLY A 197 35.15 4.28 9.27
C GLY A 197 34.00 3.78 10.15
N LEU A 198 34.10 2.52 10.59
CA LEU A 198 33.23 1.90 11.60
C LEU A 198 33.94 1.89 12.96
N TYR A 199 33.33 2.55 13.93
CA TYR A 199 33.84 2.76 15.29
C TYR A 199 32.96 2.03 16.31
N LEU A 200 33.55 1.20 17.15
CA LEU A 200 32.82 0.41 18.15
C LEU A 200 33.13 0.87 19.57
N HIS A 201 32.09 0.94 20.40
CA HIS A 201 32.25 1.24 21.82
C HIS A 201 32.93 0.07 22.55
N LYS A 202 33.82 0.38 23.47
CA LYS A 202 34.64 -0.61 24.20
C LYS A 202 33.87 -1.73 24.90
N ASN A 203 32.67 -1.43 25.40
CA ASN A 203 31.85 -2.39 26.14
C ASN A 203 30.79 -3.09 25.26
N HIS A 204 30.69 -2.75 23.98
CA HIS A 204 29.65 -3.23 23.07
C HIS A 204 30.21 -3.67 21.71
N GLN A 205 31.29 -4.47 21.73
CA GLN A 205 31.90 -4.98 20.49
C GLN A 205 30.96 -5.91 19.70
N ASP A 206 29.96 -6.49 20.36
CA ASP A 206 28.92 -7.33 19.79
C ASP A 206 28.01 -6.58 18.79
N ALA A 207 27.94 -5.24 18.87
CA ALA A 207 27.15 -4.43 17.94
C ALA A 207 27.60 -4.59 16.48
N ALA A 208 28.87 -4.93 16.22
CA ALA A 208 29.33 -5.21 14.86
C ALA A 208 28.63 -6.43 14.24
N SER A 209 28.26 -7.41 15.06
CA SER A 209 27.55 -8.63 14.63
C SER A 209 26.03 -8.47 14.63
N HIS A 210 25.51 -7.29 14.96
CA HIS A 210 24.08 -7.00 14.98
C HIS A 210 23.48 -7.11 13.57
N ARG A 211 22.31 -7.76 13.47
CA ARG A 211 21.52 -7.95 12.25
C ARG A 211 20.11 -7.41 12.49
N LEU A 212 19.45 -6.92 11.45
CA LEU A 212 18.03 -6.55 11.54
C LEU A 212 17.18 -7.78 11.89
N SER A 213 16.17 -7.59 12.74
CA SER A 213 15.25 -8.67 13.11
C SER A 213 14.51 -9.22 11.90
N GLU A 214 14.43 -10.55 11.80
CA GLU A 214 13.57 -11.24 10.83
C GLU A 214 12.19 -11.56 11.42
N LYS A 215 12.00 -11.32 12.72
CA LYS A 215 10.70 -11.51 13.36
C LYS A 215 9.80 -10.35 13.01
N SER A 216 8.69 -10.64 12.33
CA SER A 216 7.62 -9.68 12.13
C SER A 216 7.04 -9.28 13.47
N PHE A 217 7.07 -7.99 13.76
CA PHE A 217 6.44 -7.45 14.95
C PHE A 217 4.92 -7.68 14.92
N TYR A 218 4.34 -7.70 13.72
CA TYR A 218 2.95 -8.05 13.49
C TYR A 218 2.61 -9.43 14.06
N GLU A 219 3.41 -10.46 13.83
CA GLU A 219 3.17 -11.81 14.39
C GLU A 219 3.33 -11.89 15.92
N LEU A 220 4.28 -11.14 16.49
CA LEU A 220 4.57 -11.15 17.93
C LEU A 220 3.50 -10.41 18.75
N HIS A 221 2.92 -9.33 18.22
CA HIS A 221 1.82 -8.63 18.89
C HIS A 221 0.54 -9.46 18.83
N ILE A 222 0.26 -10.06 17.66
CA ILE A 222 -0.85 -10.99 17.42
C ILE A 222 -0.81 -12.15 18.42
N LYS A 223 0.28 -12.93 18.51
CA LYS A 223 0.33 -14.09 19.43
C LYS A 223 0.20 -13.71 20.91
N SER A 224 0.73 -12.57 21.35
CA SER A 224 0.71 -12.21 22.79
C SER A 224 -0.59 -11.58 23.29
N GLN A 225 -1.36 -10.91 22.42
CA GLN A 225 -2.65 -10.31 22.79
C GLN A 225 -3.85 -11.21 22.40
N ILE A 226 -3.73 -12.02 21.34
CA ILE A 226 -4.80 -12.91 20.90
C ILE A 226 -4.91 -14.14 21.82
N ASP A 227 -3.80 -14.76 22.24
CA ASP A 227 -3.81 -15.94 23.15
C ASP A 227 -4.46 -15.66 24.52
N THR A 228 -4.68 -14.39 24.90
CA THR A 228 -5.26 -14.05 26.21
C THR A 228 -6.63 -13.39 26.15
N GLN A 229 -7.15 -12.96 24.99
CA GLN A 229 -8.46 -12.27 24.92
C GLN A 229 -9.36 -12.60 23.72
N PHE A 230 -8.87 -13.29 22.68
CA PHE A 230 -9.62 -13.39 21.42
C PHE A 230 -9.57 -14.83 20.87
N ASN A 231 -10.70 -15.53 20.92
CA ASN A 231 -10.82 -16.97 20.67
C ASN A 231 -11.54 -17.30 19.34
N THR A 232 -11.63 -16.36 18.40
CA THR A 232 -12.46 -16.51 17.18
C THR A 232 -11.72 -16.15 15.88
N SER A 233 -12.24 -16.66 14.76
CA SER A 233 -11.74 -16.53 13.39
C SER A 233 -11.67 -15.06 12.90
N GLU A 234 -12.61 -14.21 13.32
CA GLU A 234 -12.68 -12.79 12.93
C GLU A 234 -11.44 -11.95 13.28
N ASP A 235 -10.73 -12.34 14.34
CA ASP A 235 -9.60 -11.61 14.88
C ASP A 235 -8.35 -11.69 13.97
N ALA A 236 -8.25 -12.74 13.16
CA ALA A 236 -7.15 -12.92 12.23
C ALA A 236 -7.22 -11.96 11.03
N ILE A 237 -8.41 -11.78 10.42
CA ILE A 237 -8.60 -10.83 9.32
C ILE A 237 -8.39 -9.40 9.82
N LEU A 238 -8.97 -9.06 10.97
CA LEU A 238 -8.83 -7.73 11.56
C LEU A 238 -7.35 -7.40 11.77
N ALA A 239 -6.59 -8.32 12.38
CA ALA A 239 -5.17 -8.13 12.63
C ALA A 239 -4.35 -8.05 11.34
N ALA A 240 -4.62 -8.92 10.36
CA ALA A 240 -3.95 -8.89 9.06
C ALA A 240 -4.15 -7.53 8.37
N LEU A 241 -5.40 -7.06 8.29
CA LEU A 241 -5.73 -5.77 7.70
C LEU A 241 -5.11 -4.60 8.45
N TYR A 242 -5.20 -4.56 9.79
CA TYR A 242 -4.64 -3.49 10.60
C TYR A 242 -3.13 -3.32 10.34
N ASN A 243 -2.37 -4.41 10.41
CA ASN A 243 -0.91 -4.39 10.25
C ASN A 243 -0.48 -3.86 8.89
N VAL A 244 -1.18 -4.30 7.85
CA VAL A 244 -0.84 -3.94 6.48
C VAL A 244 -1.23 -2.51 6.21
N LEU A 245 -2.43 -2.11 6.59
CA LEU A 245 -2.94 -0.77 6.34
C LEU A 245 -2.22 0.30 7.17
N MET A 246 -1.66 -0.03 8.35
CA MET A 246 -0.79 0.89 9.09
C MET A 246 0.42 1.35 8.27
N THR A 247 0.85 0.55 7.27
CA THR A 247 1.96 0.90 6.40
C THR A 247 1.55 1.91 5.31
N PHE A 248 0.26 2.01 5.00
CA PHE A 248 -0.25 2.70 3.81
C PHE A 248 -1.31 3.77 4.07
N SER A 249 -1.88 3.84 5.28
CA SER A 249 -2.99 4.74 5.62
C SER A 249 -2.65 5.63 6.81
N ASP A 250 -2.71 6.94 6.59
CA ASP A 250 -2.60 7.95 7.66
C ASP A 250 -3.87 8.03 8.53
N GLU A 251 -4.97 7.37 8.13
CA GLU A 251 -6.25 7.39 8.85
C GLU A 251 -6.30 6.37 10.00
N LEU A 252 -5.36 5.42 10.05
CA LEU A 252 -5.30 4.43 11.12
C LEU A 252 -4.67 5.05 12.36
N PRO A 253 -5.40 5.14 13.48
CA PRO A 253 -4.83 5.67 14.71
C PRO A 253 -3.72 4.73 15.17
N MET A 254 -2.53 5.29 15.40
CA MET A 254 -1.52 4.57 16.16
C MET A 254 -2.03 4.39 17.59
N PHE A 255 -1.75 3.25 18.23
CA PHE A 255 -2.13 3.02 19.63
C PHE A 255 -1.67 4.16 20.56
N GLU A 256 -0.55 4.81 20.23
CA GLU A 256 0.01 5.95 20.95
C GLU A 256 -0.82 7.25 20.80
N ASP A 257 -1.53 7.43 19.67
CA ASP A 257 -2.43 8.57 19.47
C ASP A 257 -3.72 8.40 20.30
N LEU A 258 -4.16 7.16 20.49
CA LEU A 258 -5.28 6.82 21.37
C LEU A 258 -4.90 6.95 22.85
N GLU A 259 -3.69 6.53 23.22
CA GLU A 259 -3.12 6.74 24.57
C GLU A 259 -3.03 8.24 24.90
N LYS A 260 -2.59 9.08 23.95
CA LYS A 260 -2.63 10.55 24.10
C LYS A 260 -4.03 11.12 24.17
N LYS A 261 -4.97 10.60 23.38
CA LYS A 261 -6.38 11.07 23.33
C LYS A 261 -7.12 10.79 24.63
N TYR A 262 -6.89 9.62 25.25
CA TYR A 262 -7.61 9.18 26.45
C TYR A 262 -6.82 9.38 27.77
N GLY A 263 -5.51 9.65 27.72
CA GLY A 263 -4.68 9.99 28.87
C GLY A 263 -4.73 8.92 29.97
N GLU A 264 -4.89 9.32 31.24
CA GLU A 264 -4.97 8.41 32.40
C GLU A 264 -6.18 7.45 32.37
N GLN A 265 -7.16 7.67 31.49
CA GLN A 265 -8.32 6.79 31.30
C GLN A 265 -8.08 5.69 30.25
N TRP A 266 -6.91 5.70 29.60
CA TRP A 266 -6.54 4.68 28.64
C TRP A 266 -6.27 3.35 29.34
N ASP A 267 -7.17 2.40 29.16
CA ASP A 267 -7.00 1.01 29.57
C ASP A 267 -6.83 0.15 28.30
N PRO A 268 -5.66 -0.45 28.08
CA PRO A 268 -5.41 -1.37 26.96
C PRO A 268 -6.43 -2.52 26.90
N LYS A 269 -7.08 -2.87 28.03
CA LYS A 269 -8.11 -3.90 28.14
C LYS A 269 -9.54 -3.40 27.85
N ARG A 270 -9.74 -2.09 27.69
CA ARG A 270 -11.03 -1.44 27.32
C ARG A 270 -10.96 -0.74 25.97
N PHE A 271 -10.13 -1.25 25.09
CA PHE A 271 -10.00 -0.75 23.73
C PHE A 271 -11.29 -0.99 22.94
N ASP A 272 -11.87 0.06 22.34
CA ASP A 272 -13.08 -0.10 21.53
C ASP A 272 -12.71 -0.66 20.15
N VAL A 273 -12.83 -1.98 20.01
CA VAL A 273 -12.61 -2.71 18.75
C VAL A 273 -13.41 -2.10 17.59
N ARG A 274 -14.54 -1.43 17.86
CA ARG A 274 -15.35 -0.76 16.84
C ARG A 274 -14.63 0.44 16.22
N GLU A 275 -13.82 1.18 16.99
CA GLU A 275 -13.04 2.31 16.45
C GLU A 275 -11.99 1.81 15.44
N VAL A 276 -11.31 0.70 15.73
CA VAL A 276 -10.34 0.09 14.80
C VAL A 276 -11.02 -0.52 13.58
N LYS A 277 -12.12 -1.25 13.77
CA LYS A 277 -12.93 -1.77 12.65
C LYS A 277 -13.30 -0.63 11.70
N ASN A 278 -13.78 0.49 12.23
CA ASN A 278 -14.14 1.66 11.43
C ASN A 278 -12.95 2.30 10.72
N ALA A 279 -11.80 2.43 11.39
CA ALA A 279 -10.59 3.00 10.79
C ALA A 279 -10.02 2.11 9.66
N ILE A 280 -10.05 0.79 9.83
CA ILE A 280 -9.72 -0.18 8.78
C ILE A 280 -10.65 -0.02 7.58
N ILE A 281 -11.96 0.02 7.82
CA ILE A 281 -12.98 0.17 6.77
C ILE A 281 -12.76 1.48 5.99
N ASN A 282 -12.51 2.60 6.67
CA ASN A 282 -12.30 3.90 6.02
C ASN A 282 -10.97 4.00 5.24
N SER A 283 -9.99 3.16 5.61
CA SER A 283 -8.69 3.10 4.92
C SER A 283 -8.73 2.35 3.59
N LEU A 284 -9.79 1.58 3.34
CA LEU A 284 -9.93 0.75 2.15
C LEU A 284 -10.81 1.44 1.09
N PRO A 285 -10.59 1.18 -0.20
CA PRO A 285 -11.54 1.57 -1.25
C PRO A 285 -12.95 1.04 -0.96
N SER A 286 -13.99 1.85 -1.17
CA SER A 286 -15.40 1.47 -0.90
C SER A 286 -15.79 0.08 -1.40
N PRO A 287 -15.41 -0.36 -2.62
CA PRO A 287 -15.64 -1.72 -3.09
C PRO A 287 -15.22 -2.82 -2.11
N ILE A 288 -14.00 -2.71 -1.58
CA ILE A 288 -13.38 -3.67 -0.68
C ILE A 288 -13.88 -3.41 0.75
N ALA A 289 -13.94 -2.15 1.17
CA ALA A 289 -14.37 -1.71 2.48
C ALA A 289 -15.79 -2.21 2.82
N GLU A 290 -16.71 -2.23 1.86
CA GLU A 290 -18.07 -2.74 2.07
C GLU A 290 -18.07 -4.26 2.34
N GLN A 291 -17.24 -5.03 1.63
CA GLN A 291 -17.13 -6.48 1.89
C GLN A 291 -16.44 -6.75 3.24
N VAL A 292 -15.37 -6.03 3.54
CA VAL A 292 -14.68 -6.11 4.83
C VAL A 292 -15.60 -5.71 5.98
N ARG A 293 -16.44 -4.69 5.82
CA ARG A 293 -17.45 -4.31 6.81
C ARG A 293 -18.37 -5.47 7.15
N LYS A 294 -18.82 -6.23 6.15
CA LYS A 294 -19.66 -7.43 6.33
C LYS A 294 -18.90 -8.56 7.03
N LEU A 295 -17.61 -8.72 6.74
CA LEU A 295 -16.76 -9.70 7.40
C LEU A 295 -16.47 -9.38 8.87
N LEU A 296 -16.59 -8.11 9.28
CA LEU A 296 -16.25 -7.64 10.64
C LEU A 296 -17.48 -7.37 11.53
N VAL A 297 -18.70 -7.69 11.08
CA VAL A 297 -19.94 -7.51 11.87
C VAL A 297 -19.91 -8.38 13.13
N THR A 298 -20.31 -7.81 14.27
CA THR A 298 -20.18 -8.40 15.62
C THR A 298 -21.47 -8.97 16.22
N GLU A 299 -22.59 -8.96 15.50
CA GLU A 299 -23.89 -9.35 16.04
C GLU A 299 -24.21 -10.79 15.65
N ASP A 300 -24.25 -11.68 16.65
CA ASP A 300 -24.41 -13.15 16.59
C ASP A 300 -23.40 -13.87 15.69
N GLU A 301 -22.86 -15.02 16.11
CA GLU A 301 -21.99 -15.81 15.23
C GLU A 301 -22.80 -16.22 13.98
N PRO A 302 -22.43 -15.74 12.77
CA PRO A 302 -23.18 -16.08 11.57
C PRO A 302 -23.08 -17.58 11.32
N LEU A 303 -24.10 -18.14 10.65
CA LEU A 303 -24.03 -19.53 10.20
C LEU A 303 -22.77 -19.75 9.35
N ALA A 304 -22.16 -20.94 9.44
CA ALA A 304 -20.92 -21.21 8.72
C ALA A 304 -21.05 -21.02 7.21
N SER A 305 -22.23 -21.32 6.66
CA SER A 305 -22.57 -21.08 5.24
C SER A 305 -22.62 -19.59 4.89
N GLU A 306 -23.17 -18.75 5.78
CA GLU A 306 -23.23 -17.29 5.60
C GLU A 306 -21.83 -16.67 5.70
N ARG A 307 -21.02 -17.11 6.67
CA ARG A 307 -19.62 -16.69 6.81
C ARG A 307 -18.83 -17.02 5.54
N LEU A 308 -18.92 -18.26 5.06
CA LEU A 308 -18.26 -18.71 3.84
C LEU A 308 -18.68 -17.87 2.62
N ARG A 309 -19.98 -17.56 2.51
CA ARG A 309 -20.52 -16.71 1.46
C ARG A 309 -19.89 -15.31 1.47
N PHE A 310 -19.72 -14.69 2.64
CA PHE A 310 -19.04 -13.39 2.74
C PHE A 310 -17.56 -13.47 2.34
N LEU A 311 -16.85 -14.55 2.70
CA LEU A 311 -15.45 -14.75 2.30
C LEU A 311 -15.32 -14.89 0.77
N ILE A 312 -16.17 -15.73 0.15
CA ILE A 312 -16.19 -15.90 -1.32
C ILE A 312 -16.52 -14.58 -2.04
N ASN A 313 -17.50 -13.83 -1.52
CA ASN A 313 -17.87 -12.53 -2.07
C ASN A 313 -16.73 -11.53 -1.98
N THR A 314 -16.03 -11.48 -0.85
CA THR A 314 -14.91 -10.57 -0.63
C THR A 314 -13.80 -10.84 -1.64
N TYR A 315 -13.40 -12.10 -1.79
CA TYR A 315 -12.45 -12.51 -2.83
C TYR A 315 -12.92 -12.15 -4.23
N SER A 316 -14.18 -12.42 -4.56
CA SER A 316 -14.74 -12.17 -5.90
C SER A 316 -14.74 -10.68 -6.24
N VAL A 317 -15.16 -9.82 -5.31
CA VAL A 317 -15.16 -8.35 -5.50
C VAL A 317 -13.74 -7.80 -5.62
N MET A 318 -12.79 -8.31 -4.83
CA MET A 318 -11.38 -7.93 -4.93
C MET A 318 -10.82 -8.31 -6.30
N ALA A 319 -11.02 -9.56 -6.74
CA ALA A 319 -10.55 -10.06 -8.01
C ALA A 319 -11.19 -9.33 -9.21
N ASP A 320 -12.49 -9.05 -9.15
CA ASP A 320 -13.22 -8.28 -10.16
C ASP A 320 -12.72 -6.82 -10.24
N LEU A 321 -12.44 -6.19 -9.09
CA LEU A 321 -11.87 -4.84 -9.08
C LEU A 321 -10.51 -4.80 -9.79
N LEU A 322 -9.62 -5.77 -9.50
CA LEU A 322 -8.34 -5.89 -10.19
C LEU A 322 -8.53 -6.06 -11.70
N LEU A 323 -9.49 -6.90 -12.13
CA LEU A 323 -9.82 -7.08 -13.54
C LEU A 323 -10.32 -5.78 -14.19
N PHE A 324 -11.23 -5.05 -13.55
CA PHE A 324 -11.80 -3.83 -14.13
C PHE A 324 -10.80 -2.68 -14.22
N ILE A 325 -9.83 -2.62 -13.30
CA ILE A 325 -8.67 -1.73 -13.43
C ILE A 325 -7.90 -2.10 -14.71
N MET A 326 -7.55 -3.38 -14.87
CA MET A 326 -6.78 -3.84 -16.03
C MET A 326 -7.54 -3.69 -17.36
N PHE A 327 -8.84 -3.96 -17.40
CA PHE A 327 -9.66 -3.75 -18.60
C PHE A 327 -9.72 -2.29 -19.00
N SER A 328 -9.93 -1.40 -18.03
CA SER A 328 -9.95 0.05 -18.30
C SER A 328 -8.58 0.50 -18.84
N GLN A 329 -7.48 0.01 -18.26
CA GLN A 329 -6.12 0.33 -18.73
C GLN A 329 -5.85 -0.21 -20.13
N LEU A 330 -6.27 -1.44 -20.41
CA LEU A 330 -6.15 -2.04 -21.72
C LEU A 330 -6.96 -1.26 -22.76
N TRP A 331 -8.18 -0.86 -22.42
CA TRP A 331 -9.01 -0.08 -23.32
C TRP A 331 -8.35 1.26 -23.69
N GLU A 332 -7.87 2.00 -22.69
CA GLU A 332 -7.18 3.26 -22.95
C GLU A 332 -5.94 3.05 -23.84
N ALA A 333 -5.16 2.00 -23.60
CA ALA A 333 -4.00 1.65 -24.42
C ALA A 333 -4.36 1.28 -25.87
N LEU A 334 -5.49 0.59 -26.09
CA LEU A 334 -6.03 0.27 -27.40
C LEU A 334 -6.49 1.53 -28.15
N VAL A 335 -7.24 2.41 -27.48
CA VAL A 335 -7.75 3.67 -28.06
C VAL A 335 -6.61 4.62 -28.42
N GLN A 336 -5.58 4.70 -27.58
CA GLN A 336 -4.39 5.52 -27.82
C GLN A 336 -3.43 4.89 -28.85
N GLY A 337 -3.70 3.68 -29.33
CA GLY A 337 -2.83 2.95 -30.26
C GLY A 337 -1.50 2.50 -29.66
N LYS A 338 -1.34 2.53 -28.33
CA LYS A 338 -0.16 2.02 -27.61
C LYS A 338 -0.09 0.49 -27.69
N VAL A 339 -1.25 -0.16 -27.67
CA VAL A 339 -1.41 -1.59 -27.99
C VAL A 339 -2.15 -1.66 -29.33
N PRO A 340 -1.46 -1.91 -30.46
CA PRO A 340 -2.06 -1.80 -31.79
C PRO A 340 -2.95 -3.00 -32.13
N ALA A 341 -2.65 -4.19 -31.60
CA ALA A 341 -3.40 -5.41 -31.86
C ALA A 341 -3.32 -6.39 -30.68
N LEU A 342 -4.37 -7.20 -30.55
CA LEU A 342 -4.44 -8.29 -29.59
C LEU A 342 -4.19 -9.61 -30.31
N GLU A 343 -3.41 -10.48 -29.69
CA GLU A 343 -3.19 -11.84 -30.19
C GLU A 343 -4.43 -12.70 -29.96
N ASP A 344 -4.64 -13.68 -30.84
CA ASP A 344 -5.83 -14.54 -30.85
C ASP A 344 -6.13 -15.23 -29.50
N PRO A 345 -5.17 -15.72 -28.69
CA PRO A 345 -5.48 -16.37 -27.41
C PRO A 345 -6.06 -15.42 -26.35
N LEU A 346 -5.52 -14.20 -26.24
CA LEU A 346 -6.00 -13.22 -25.27
C LEU A 346 -7.35 -12.65 -25.70
N LYS A 347 -7.49 -12.39 -27.00
CA LYS A 347 -8.71 -11.91 -27.62
C LYS A 347 -9.87 -12.86 -27.39
N GLU A 348 -9.67 -14.16 -27.62
CA GLU A 348 -10.67 -15.20 -27.39
C GLU A 348 -11.08 -15.29 -25.92
N GLN A 349 -10.14 -15.21 -24.98
CA GLN A 349 -10.44 -15.28 -23.55
C GLN A 349 -11.22 -14.06 -23.05
N ILE A 350 -10.86 -12.85 -23.50
CA ILE A 350 -11.62 -11.64 -23.17
C ILE A 350 -13.02 -11.73 -23.80
N GLY A 351 -13.10 -12.12 -25.08
CA GLY A 351 -14.37 -12.32 -25.77
C GLY A 351 -15.28 -13.32 -25.05
N ALA A 352 -14.72 -14.46 -24.61
CA ALA A 352 -15.45 -15.47 -23.86
C ALA A 352 -15.97 -14.94 -22.52
N PHE A 353 -15.16 -14.17 -21.78
CA PHE A 353 -15.56 -13.58 -20.49
C PHE A 353 -16.87 -12.78 -20.59
N PHE A 354 -17.02 -11.93 -21.62
CA PHE A 354 -18.22 -11.11 -21.78
C PHE A 354 -19.49 -11.93 -22.03
N HIS A 355 -19.37 -13.11 -22.63
CA HIS A 355 -20.50 -13.96 -23.00
C HIS A 355 -20.77 -15.08 -21.99
N LEU A 356 -20.09 -15.09 -20.83
CA LEU A 356 -20.37 -16.04 -19.75
C LEU A 356 -21.81 -15.87 -19.25
N ASP A 357 -22.49 -16.99 -19.05
CA ASP A 357 -23.79 -16.98 -18.39
C ASP A 357 -23.65 -16.68 -16.89
N HIS A 358 -24.79 -16.62 -16.20
CA HIS A 358 -24.82 -16.27 -14.77
C HIS A 358 -24.04 -17.27 -13.89
N GLN A 359 -24.16 -18.56 -14.16
CA GLN A 359 -23.54 -19.60 -13.33
C GLN A 359 -22.05 -19.72 -13.64
N ASP A 360 -21.69 -19.67 -14.91
CA ASP A 360 -20.29 -19.76 -15.35
C ASP A 360 -19.51 -18.53 -14.89
N ARG A 361 -20.11 -17.34 -14.94
CA ARG A 361 -19.47 -16.12 -14.43
C ARG A 361 -19.17 -16.19 -12.93
N GLN A 362 -20.04 -16.84 -12.15
CA GLN A 362 -19.85 -17.04 -10.72
C GLN A 362 -18.68 -17.97 -10.41
N ALA A 363 -18.45 -18.99 -11.23
CA ALA A 363 -17.33 -19.92 -11.08
C ALA A 363 -16.02 -19.44 -11.75
N PHE A 364 -16.11 -18.51 -12.69
CA PHE A 364 -14.98 -18.08 -13.51
C PHE A 364 -13.84 -17.49 -12.67
N ASP A 365 -12.62 -17.94 -12.95
CA ASP A 365 -11.41 -17.40 -12.36
C ASP A 365 -10.88 -16.26 -13.22
N VAL A 366 -10.98 -15.03 -12.70
CA VAL A 366 -10.57 -13.81 -13.40
C VAL A 366 -9.07 -13.56 -13.31
N ILE A 367 -8.35 -14.14 -12.33
CA ILE A 367 -6.94 -13.81 -12.08
C ILE A 367 -6.03 -14.16 -13.27
N PRO A 368 -6.18 -15.32 -13.95
CA PRO A 368 -5.42 -15.59 -15.17
C PRO A 368 -5.62 -14.52 -16.25
N LEU A 369 -6.84 -13.97 -16.38
CA LEU A 369 -7.14 -12.92 -17.35
C LEU A 369 -6.46 -11.59 -16.98
N VAL A 370 -6.48 -11.22 -15.69
CA VAL A 370 -5.74 -10.06 -15.15
C VAL A 370 -4.26 -10.14 -15.54
N ARG A 371 -3.65 -11.32 -15.38
CA ARG A 371 -2.24 -11.57 -15.70
C ARG A 371 -1.95 -11.44 -17.20
N LEU A 372 -2.77 -12.04 -18.05
CA LEU A 372 -2.57 -11.92 -19.49
C LEU A 372 -2.67 -10.47 -19.98
N ILE A 373 -3.57 -9.68 -19.39
CA ILE A 373 -3.67 -8.25 -19.70
C ILE A 373 -2.43 -7.52 -19.21
N HIS A 374 -1.95 -7.80 -17.99
CA HIS A 374 -0.72 -7.24 -17.45
C HIS A 374 0.47 -7.50 -18.37
N ASP A 375 0.68 -8.74 -18.80
CA ASP A 375 1.80 -9.12 -19.65
C ASP A 375 1.71 -8.44 -21.03
N LYS A 376 0.48 -8.25 -21.54
CA LYS A 376 0.28 -7.51 -22.79
C LYS A 376 0.63 -6.03 -22.64
N LEU A 377 0.24 -5.38 -21.55
CA LEU A 377 0.60 -3.99 -21.28
C LEU A 377 2.12 -3.85 -21.07
N LYS A 378 2.73 -4.77 -20.33
CA LYS A 378 4.17 -4.82 -20.07
C LYS A 378 4.98 -5.01 -21.36
N SER A 379 4.54 -5.89 -22.26
CA SER A 379 5.22 -6.12 -23.55
C SER A 379 5.17 -4.92 -24.52
N HIS A 380 4.32 -3.93 -24.25
CA HIS A 380 4.19 -2.69 -25.03
C HIS A 380 4.67 -1.46 -24.25
N ASP A 381 5.42 -1.66 -23.17
CA ASP A 381 5.95 -0.60 -22.31
C ASP A 381 4.88 0.40 -21.81
N VAL A 382 3.64 -0.09 -21.60
CA VAL A 382 2.56 0.73 -21.07
C VAL A 382 2.67 0.75 -19.54
N PRO A 383 2.93 1.91 -18.90
CA PRO A 383 3.01 1.99 -17.45
C PRO A 383 1.65 1.74 -16.81
N LEU A 384 1.65 0.99 -15.70
CA LEU A 384 0.45 0.72 -14.93
C LEU A 384 0.09 1.95 -14.09
N PHE A 385 -1.21 2.26 -13.97
CA PHE A 385 -1.65 3.32 -13.06
C PHE A 385 -1.53 2.86 -11.61
N VAL A 386 -1.84 1.58 -11.38
CA VAL A 386 -1.61 0.86 -10.11
C VAL A 386 -0.33 0.04 -10.25
N ASN A 387 0.81 0.62 -9.88
CA ASN A 387 2.14 0.03 -10.08
C ASN A 387 2.29 -1.33 -9.38
N GLU A 388 1.62 -1.53 -8.25
CA GLU A 388 1.70 -2.73 -7.43
C GLU A 388 1.06 -3.96 -8.10
N MET A 389 0.32 -3.78 -9.19
CA MET A 389 -0.20 -4.87 -10.01
C MET A 389 0.92 -5.74 -10.60
N SER A 390 2.12 -5.17 -10.84
CA SER A 390 3.28 -5.96 -11.28
C SER A 390 3.80 -6.90 -10.19
N HIS A 391 3.86 -6.45 -8.93
CA HIS A 391 4.24 -7.29 -7.79
C HIS A 391 3.25 -8.46 -7.61
N LEU A 392 1.95 -8.20 -7.75
CA LEU A 392 0.95 -9.26 -7.72
C LEU A 392 1.12 -10.28 -8.85
N ALA A 393 1.53 -9.83 -10.04
CA ALA A 393 1.82 -10.73 -11.15
C ALA A 393 3.03 -11.61 -10.86
N ASP A 394 4.08 -11.05 -10.26
CA ASP A 394 5.30 -11.79 -9.87
C ASP A 394 5.00 -12.84 -8.78
N LEU A 395 4.21 -12.50 -7.76
CA LEU A 395 3.74 -13.46 -6.74
C LEU A 395 2.95 -14.62 -7.33
N MET A 396 2.18 -14.35 -8.39
CA MET A 396 1.45 -15.39 -9.11
C MET A 396 2.38 -16.28 -9.95
N ASP A 397 3.61 -15.86 -10.21
CA ASP A 397 4.63 -16.70 -10.86
C ASP A 397 5.33 -17.66 -9.90
N GLU A 398 5.47 -17.28 -8.64
CA GLU A 398 6.02 -18.10 -7.58
C GLU A 398 5.04 -19.20 -7.13
N ARG A 399 5.02 -20.33 -7.85
CA ARG A 399 4.10 -21.45 -7.62
C ARG A 399 4.21 -22.11 -6.23
N ASP A 400 5.35 -21.93 -5.56
CA ASP A 400 5.60 -22.47 -4.21
C ASP A 400 5.31 -21.44 -3.09
N SER A 401 4.88 -20.21 -3.45
CA SER A 401 4.59 -19.16 -2.48
C SER A 401 3.31 -19.42 -1.68
N GLU A 402 3.25 -18.89 -0.45
CA GLU A 402 2.03 -18.89 0.36
C GLU A 402 0.87 -18.18 -0.35
N PHE A 403 1.18 -17.12 -1.11
CA PHE A 403 0.18 -16.37 -1.87
C PHE A 403 -0.46 -17.22 -2.97
N PHE A 404 0.34 -17.93 -3.77
CA PHE A 404 -0.18 -18.81 -4.81
C PHE A 404 -1.02 -19.95 -4.22
N GLY A 405 -0.58 -20.52 -3.09
CA GLY A 405 -1.37 -21.51 -2.34
C GLY A 405 -2.71 -20.95 -1.86
N ALA A 406 -2.71 -19.74 -1.32
CA ALA A 406 -3.92 -19.04 -0.87
C ALA A 406 -4.91 -18.79 -2.03
N TYR A 407 -4.41 -18.30 -3.16
CA TYR A 407 -5.16 -18.11 -4.41
C TYR A 407 -5.82 -19.43 -4.88
N LEU A 408 -5.06 -20.52 -4.98
CA LEU A 408 -5.60 -21.81 -5.41
C LEU A 408 -6.71 -22.32 -4.49
N ASN A 409 -6.55 -22.15 -3.17
CA ASN A 409 -7.58 -22.51 -2.21
C ASN A 409 -8.86 -21.69 -2.43
N MET A 410 -8.75 -20.37 -2.63
CA MET A 410 -9.91 -19.52 -2.90
C MET A 410 -10.61 -19.90 -4.20
N THR A 411 -9.87 -20.12 -5.29
CA THR A 411 -10.47 -20.54 -6.58
C THR A 411 -11.16 -21.90 -6.46
N ARG A 412 -10.58 -22.85 -5.73
CA ARG A 412 -11.21 -24.16 -5.48
C ARG A 412 -12.52 -24.03 -4.69
N ILE A 413 -12.50 -23.26 -3.60
CA ILE A 413 -13.68 -23.02 -2.76
C ILE A 413 -14.76 -22.31 -3.59
N LYS A 414 -14.42 -21.24 -4.30
CA LYS A 414 -15.34 -20.52 -5.19
C LYS A 414 -15.96 -21.45 -6.25
N SER A 415 -15.15 -22.31 -6.87
CA SER A 415 -15.64 -23.27 -7.87
C SER A 415 -16.57 -24.33 -7.28
N LYS A 416 -16.29 -24.78 -6.04
CA LYS A 416 -17.13 -25.72 -5.30
C LYS A 416 -18.52 -25.14 -5.01
N TYR A 417 -18.58 -23.86 -4.63
CA TYR A 417 -19.79 -23.14 -4.27
C TYR A 417 -20.30 -22.23 -5.40
N LYS A 418 -20.31 -22.74 -6.65
CA LYS A 418 -20.76 -21.98 -7.82
C LYS A 418 -22.23 -21.59 -7.78
N ASP A 419 -23.08 -22.41 -7.16
CA ASP A 419 -24.46 -22.07 -6.87
C ASP A 419 -24.57 -21.66 -5.40
N LEU A 420 -24.59 -20.35 -5.20
CA LEU A 420 -24.69 -19.77 -3.87
C LEU A 420 -26.09 -20.00 -3.25
N SER A 421 -27.12 -20.30 -4.04
CA SER A 421 -28.49 -20.46 -3.53
C SER A 421 -28.70 -21.75 -2.72
N ILE A 422 -27.87 -22.77 -2.96
CA ILE A 422 -27.91 -24.05 -2.24
C ILE A 422 -27.05 -24.07 -0.99
N MET A 423 -26.34 -22.97 -0.69
CA MET A 423 -25.43 -22.95 0.47
C MET A 423 -26.15 -23.03 1.82
N ASP A 424 -27.42 -22.63 1.87
CA ASP A 424 -28.20 -22.62 3.10
C ASP A 424 -28.61 -24.06 3.53
N ASP A 425 -28.50 -25.04 2.61
CA ASP A 425 -28.81 -26.46 2.82
C ASP A 425 -27.56 -27.34 3.01
N LEU A 426 -26.35 -26.75 3.13
CA LEU A 426 -25.09 -27.49 3.19
C LEU A 426 -24.78 -28.10 4.58
N ASP A 427 -23.91 -29.13 4.57
CA ASP A 427 -23.35 -29.67 5.81
C ASP A 427 -22.53 -28.59 6.55
N ASP A 428 -22.92 -28.36 7.80
CA ASP A 428 -22.42 -27.29 8.65
C ASP A 428 -20.95 -27.53 9.04
N ARG A 429 -20.51 -28.79 9.11
CA ARG A 429 -19.10 -29.14 9.35
C ARG A 429 -18.23 -28.81 8.14
N GLU A 430 -18.63 -29.21 6.94
CA GLU A 430 -17.90 -28.91 5.70
C GLU A 430 -17.78 -27.40 5.47
N CYS A 431 -18.85 -26.64 5.71
CA CYS A 431 -18.83 -25.18 5.60
C CYS A 431 -17.84 -24.53 6.58
N ARG A 432 -17.72 -25.05 7.80
CA ARG A 432 -16.73 -24.56 8.78
C ARG A 432 -15.30 -24.78 8.32
N GLU A 433 -14.98 -25.97 7.83
CA GLU A 433 -13.63 -26.29 7.36
C GLU A 433 -13.22 -25.41 6.17
N ASP A 434 -14.13 -25.19 5.22
CA ASP A 434 -13.86 -24.34 4.07
C ASP A 434 -13.85 -22.86 4.43
N SER A 435 -14.64 -22.42 5.42
CA SER A 435 -14.57 -21.07 5.98
C SER A 435 -13.20 -20.77 6.57
N GLN A 436 -12.67 -21.67 7.39
CA GLN A 436 -11.34 -21.51 8.00
C GLN A 436 -10.24 -21.43 6.94
N LYS A 437 -10.29 -22.28 5.91
CA LYS A 437 -9.34 -22.23 4.78
C LYS A 437 -9.47 -20.92 4.00
N ALA A 438 -10.69 -20.51 3.66
CA ALA A 438 -10.94 -19.28 2.93
C ALA A 438 -10.47 -18.04 3.71
N GLU A 439 -10.65 -18.06 5.03
CA GLU A 439 -10.22 -16.98 5.90
C GLU A 439 -8.69 -16.88 6.00
N ALA A 440 -8.00 -18.00 6.21
CA ALA A 440 -6.54 -18.05 6.19
C ALA A 440 -5.98 -17.57 4.84
N SER A 441 -6.59 -18.00 3.73
CA SER A 441 -6.22 -17.54 2.40
C SER A 441 -6.43 -16.02 2.23
N LEU A 442 -7.59 -15.48 2.63
CA LEU A 442 -7.86 -14.05 2.53
C LEU A 442 -6.90 -13.22 3.39
N CYS A 443 -6.51 -13.69 4.58
CA CYS A 443 -5.49 -13.04 5.39
C CYS A 443 -4.16 -12.91 4.66
N ILE A 444 -3.72 -13.95 3.94
CA ILE A 444 -2.51 -13.91 3.11
C ILE A 444 -2.69 -12.91 1.96
N MET A 445 -3.83 -12.94 1.27
CA MET A 445 -4.08 -12.04 0.14
C MET A 445 -4.18 -10.57 0.56
N PHE A 446 -4.77 -10.28 1.73
CA PHE A 446 -4.85 -8.91 2.26
C PHE A 446 -3.48 -8.32 2.58
N LYS A 447 -2.47 -9.14 2.92
CA LYS A 447 -1.10 -8.66 3.12
C LYS A 447 -0.53 -8.02 1.87
N GLU A 448 -0.80 -8.63 0.71
CA GLU A 448 -0.28 -8.15 -0.57
C GLU A 448 -1.18 -7.06 -1.19
N LEU A 449 -2.46 -7.01 -0.82
CA LEU A 449 -3.42 -6.02 -1.33
C LEU A 449 -3.51 -4.74 -0.48
N GLY A 450 -2.61 -4.59 0.49
CA GLY A 450 -2.49 -3.39 1.32
C GLY A 450 -2.32 -2.09 0.56
N PHE A 451 -1.67 -2.14 -0.60
CA PHE A 451 -1.44 -0.97 -1.43
C PHE A 451 -2.74 -0.30 -1.89
N CYS A 452 -3.88 -0.99 -1.88
CA CYS A 452 -5.18 -0.41 -2.22
C CYS A 452 -5.51 0.81 -1.36
N ALA A 453 -4.97 0.92 -0.14
CA ALA A 453 -5.13 2.11 0.71
C ALA A 453 -4.41 3.37 0.17
N ARG A 454 -3.39 3.20 -0.67
CA ARG A 454 -2.67 4.31 -1.34
C ARG A 454 -3.50 4.96 -2.44
N TYR A 455 -4.53 4.28 -2.91
CA TYR A 455 -5.37 4.72 -4.02
C TYR A 455 -6.73 5.12 -3.48
N LYS A 456 -7.13 6.36 -3.74
CA LYS A 456 -8.47 6.82 -3.36
C LYS A 456 -9.42 6.63 -4.52
N PHE A 457 -10.69 6.36 -4.20
CA PHE A 457 -11.74 6.18 -5.19
C PHE A 457 -12.70 7.36 -5.10
N ALA A 458 -13.18 7.84 -6.23
CA ALA A 458 -14.20 8.86 -6.27
C ALA A 458 -15.15 8.65 -7.43
N THR A 459 -16.40 9.07 -7.23
CA THR A 459 -17.30 9.33 -8.34
C THR A 459 -17.14 10.78 -8.77
N ILE A 460 -16.85 11.04 -10.04
CA ILE A 460 -16.90 12.38 -10.62
C ILE A 460 -18.28 12.54 -11.28
N LYS A 461 -19.15 13.37 -10.70
CA LYS A 461 -20.49 13.60 -11.24
C LYS A 461 -20.48 14.63 -12.36
N ASN A 462 -19.74 15.71 -12.18
CA ASN A 462 -19.64 16.77 -13.18
C ASN A 462 -18.38 17.60 -12.99
N ILE A 463 -17.95 18.31 -14.04
CA ILE A 463 -16.78 19.18 -14.04
C ILE A 463 -17.19 20.55 -14.57
N TYR A 464 -16.99 21.57 -13.75
CA TYR A 464 -17.25 22.97 -14.11
C TYR A 464 -15.93 23.68 -14.39
N ILE A 465 -15.92 24.53 -15.42
CA ILE A 465 -14.74 25.33 -15.76
C ILE A 465 -14.86 26.71 -15.12
N ASN A 466 -13.92 27.06 -14.26
CA ASN A 466 -13.77 28.40 -13.70
C ASN A 466 -12.60 29.13 -14.38
N LYS A 467 -12.92 29.96 -15.36
CA LYS A 467 -11.93 30.72 -16.14
C LYS A 467 -12.08 32.22 -15.89
N LYS A 468 -11.19 32.76 -15.05
CA LYS A 468 -11.12 34.21 -14.79
C LYS A 468 -10.34 34.92 -15.91
N LYS A 469 -10.65 36.19 -16.14
CA LYS A 469 -9.95 37.04 -17.12
C LYS A 469 -8.45 37.05 -16.81
N ASN A 470 -7.62 36.73 -17.80
CA ASN A 470 -6.15 36.68 -17.72
C ASN A 470 -5.54 35.69 -16.71
N GLN A 471 -6.30 34.69 -16.24
CA GLN A 471 -5.78 33.62 -15.36
C GLN A 471 -5.97 32.25 -16.02
N PRO A 472 -5.16 31.23 -15.73
CA PRO A 472 -5.40 29.85 -16.19
C PRO A 472 -6.80 29.34 -15.80
N ALA A 473 -7.32 28.36 -16.55
CA ALA A 473 -8.58 27.72 -16.18
C ALA A 473 -8.36 26.86 -14.93
N VAL A 474 -9.34 26.85 -14.03
CA VAL A 474 -9.40 25.91 -12.90
C VAL A 474 -10.63 25.03 -13.11
N PHE A 475 -10.49 23.73 -12.86
CA PHE A 475 -11.54 22.75 -13.06
C PHE A 475 -12.11 22.34 -11.71
N GLN A 476 -13.38 22.68 -11.50
CA GLN A 476 -14.11 22.39 -10.28
C GLN A 476 -14.89 21.09 -10.46
N HIS A 477 -14.48 20.05 -9.75
CA HIS A 477 -15.04 18.71 -9.82
C HIS A 477 -16.12 18.56 -8.75
N LYS A 478 -17.34 18.27 -9.17
CA LYS A 478 -18.39 17.78 -8.28
C LYS A 478 -18.15 16.29 -8.08
N MET A 479 -17.46 15.93 -7.00
CA MET A 479 -17.06 14.56 -6.75
C MET A 479 -17.56 14.03 -5.41
N VAL A 480 -17.69 12.71 -5.33
CA VAL A 480 -18.00 11.99 -4.11
C VAL A 480 -16.85 11.05 -3.79
N LYS A 481 -16.16 11.26 -2.68
CA LYS A 481 -15.08 10.38 -2.24
C LYS A 481 -15.68 9.07 -1.73
N LEU A 482 -15.13 7.95 -2.22
CA LEU A 482 -15.61 6.59 -1.99
C LEU A 482 -14.70 5.84 -0.99
N ASP A 483 -14.35 6.52 0.10
CA ASP A 483 -13.48 6.09 1.20
C ASP A 483 -14.27 5.94 2.52
N TYR A 484 -15.29 6.78 2.76
CA TYR A 484 -16.06 6.75 4.03
C TYR A 484 -17.41 6.02 3.92
N VAL A 485 -17.38 4.68 3.90
CA VAL A 485 -18.60 3.84 3.82
C VAL A 485 -19.61 4.14 4.95
N LEU A 486 -19.12 4.53 6.14
CA LEU A 486 -19.94 4.70 7.35
C LEU A 486 -20.61 6.08 7.49
N VAL A 487 -20.01 7.13 6.92
CA VAL A 487 -20.52 8.52 7.03
C VAL A 487 -21.47 8.86 5.87
N GLY A 488 -21.48 8.02 4.83
CA GLY A 488 -22.27 8.22 3.63
C GLY A 488 -21.56 9.10 2.60
N PHE A 489 -21.89 8.85 1.35
CA PHE A 489 -21.30 9.49 0.17
C PHE A 489 -21.82 10.92 0.03
N THR A 490 -21.05 11.94 0.40
CA THR A 490 -21.45 13.35 0.27
C THR A 490 -20.77 14.03 -0.91
N ASP A 491 -21.55 14.77 -1.70
CA ASP A 491 -21.05 15.56 -2.83
C ASP A 491 -20.17 16.71 -2.30
N LYS A 492 -18.93 16.79 -2.79
CA LYS A 492 -18.01 17.90 -2.53
C LYS A 492 -17.57 18.55 -3.84
N MET A 493 -17.32 19.85 -3.79
CA MET A 493 -16.72 20.60 -4.88
C MET A 493 -15.23 20.76 -4.58
N GLU A 494 -14.38 20.21 -5.43
CA GLU A 494 -12.91 20.32 -5.29
C GLU A 494 -12.30 20.90 -6.56
N ASP A 495 -11.39 21.85 -6.39
CA ASP A 495 -10.78 22.60 -7.49
C ASP A 495 -9.38 22.03 -7.80
N PHE A 496 -9.14 21.69 -9.07
CA PHE A 496 -7.87 21.16 -9.56
C PHE A 496 -7.39 21.90 -10.82
N GLU A 497 -6.10 21.80 -11.13
CA GLU A 497 -5.49 22.42 -12.32
C GLU A 497 -5.85 21.70 -13.63
N ASN A 498 -6.14 20.40 -13.55
CA ASN A 498 -6.49 19.54 -14.67
C ASN A 498 -7.89 18.91 -14.46
N PHE A 499 -8.43 18.28 -15.49
CA PHE A 499 -9.73 17.61 -15.46
C PHE A 499 -9.63 16.11 -15.81
N THR A 500 -10.69 15.37 -15.52
CA THR A 500 -10.90 13.96 -15.89
C THR A 500 -12.25 13.81 -16.57
N ASP A 501 -12.92 12.67 -16.47
CA ASP A 501 -14.22 12.42 -17.11
C ASP A 501 -15.38 12.68 -16.15
N SER A 502 -16.47 13.26 -16.65
CA SER A 502 -17.72 13.35 -15.88
C SER A 502 -18.48 12.03 -15.90
N ASN A 503 -19.41 11.85 -14.96
CA ASN A 503 -20.20 10.62 -14.78
C ASN A 503 -19.36 9.33 -14.66
N SER A 504 -18.18 9.44 -14.05
CA SER A 504 -17.21 8.36 -13.99
C SER A 504 -16.92 7.94 -12.55
N VAL A 505 -16.55 6.67 -12.37
CA VAL A 505 -15.87 6.22 -11.15
C VAL A 505 -14.38 6.18 -11.46
N VAL A 506 -13.59 6.87 -10.66
CA VAL A 506 -12.15 7.02 -10.87
C VAL A 506 -11.35 6.50 -9.69
N ILE A 507 -10.18 5.95 -9.99
CA ILE A 507 -9.09 5.77 -9.04
C ILE A 507 -8.20 7.01 -9.16
N TYR A 508 -7.84 7.64 -8.05
CA TYR A 508 -7.05 8.87 -8.13
C TYR A 508 -5.99 8.99 -7.02
N LYS A 509 -4.99 9.81 -7.34
CA LYS A 509 -3.96 10.35 -6.46
C LYS A 509 -3.96 11.88 -6.59
N ILE A 510 -3.65 12.58 -5.50
CA ILE A 510 -3.49 14.03 -5.51
C ILE A 510 -2.03 14.35 -5.24
N GLU A 511 -1.37 15.03 -6.17
CA GLU A 511 0.02 15.46 -6.07
C GLU A 511 0.08 16.96 -6.45
N ASP A 512 0.54 17.82 -5.55
CA ASP A 512 0.69 19.27 -5.80
C ASP A 512 -0.54 19.97 -6.44
N LYS A 513 -1.75 19.67 -5.95
CA LYS A 513 -3.05 20.17 -6.48
C LYS A 513 -3.39 19.70 -7.91
N LYS A 514 -2.66 18.73 -8.45
CA LYS A 514 -3.02 18.01 -9.67
C LYS A 514 -3.76 16.74 -9.31
N LEU A 515 -4.85 16.50 -10.02
CA LEU A 515 -5.64 15.30 -9.91
C LEU A 515 -5.11 14.27 -10.91
N SER A 516 -4.35 13.29 -10.44
CA SER A 516 -3.99 12.12 -11.27
C SER A 516 -5.10 11.10 -11.11
N ALA A 517 -6.07 11.08 -12.02
CA ALA A 517 -7.25 10.21 -11.97
C ALA A 517 -7.31 9.28 -13.18
N PHE A 518 -7.80 8.07 -12.93
CA PHE A 518 -7.93 7.00 -13.91
C PHE A 518 -9.36 6.46 -13.91
N ASN A 519 -10.01 6.50 -15.07
CA ASN A 519 -11.43 6.21 -15.24
C ASN A 519 -11.69 4.69 -15.37
N LEU A 520 -12.67 4.18 -14.60
CA LEU A 520 -13.08 2.77 -14.59
C LEU A 520 -14.40 2.51 -15.34
N TYR A 521 -15.03 3.54 -15.88
CA TYR A 521 -16.21 3.41 -16.71
C TYR A 521 -15.86 2.63 -18.00
N PRO A 522 -16.72 1.70 -18.46
CA PRO A 522 -18.06 1.34 -18.01
C PRO A 522 -18.06 0.10 -17.10
N PHE A 523 -16.90 -0.40 -16.65
CA PHE A 523 -16.83 -1.63 -15.85
C PHE A 523 -17.19 -1.40 -14.39
N VAL A 524 -16.90 -0.20 -13.89
CA VAL A 524 -17.39 0.30 -12.60
C VAL A 524 -18.17 1.56 -12.85
N ILE A 525 -19.44 1.56 -12.47
CA ILE A 525 -20.34 2.71 -12.67
C ILE A 525 -20.94 3.17 -11.35
N ASP A 526 -21.22 4.47 -11.26
CA ASP A 526 -22.08 5.03 -10.22
C ASP A 526 -23.40 5.42 -10.85
N MET A 527 -24.45 4.67 -10.52
CA MET A 527 -25.76 4.90 -11.10
C MET A 527 -26.31 6.29 -10.74
N ASN A 528 -26.05 6.77 -9.52
CA ASN A 528 -26.53 8.08 -9.09
C ASN A 528 -25.76 9.21 -9.79
N ALA A 529 -24.52 8.98 -10.22
CA ALA A 529 -23.79 9.95 -11.03
C ALA A 529 -24.45 10.11 -12.40
N LEU A 530 -24.75 8.99 -13.06
CA LEU A 530 -25.32 8.93 -14.40
C LEU A 530 -26.68 9.62 -14.50
N ILE A 531 -27.52 9.48 -13.46
CA ILE A 531 -28.85 10.14 -13.39
C ILE A 531 -28.82 11.48 -12.64
N SER A 532 -27.64 12.02 -12.32
CA SER A 532 -27.46 13.29 -11.60
C SER A 532 -28.12 13.37 -10.20
N GLU A 533 -28.29 12.23 -9.54
CA GLU A 533 -28.81 12.10 -8.18
C GLU A 533 -27.75 12.32 -7.10
N LYS A 534 -28.19 12.53 -5.85
CA LYS A 534 -27.29 12.66 -4.69
C LYS A 534 -26.75 11.31 -4.23
N LEU A 535 -25.67 11.32 -3.44
CA LEU A 535 -24.98 10.12 -2.94
C LEU A 535 -24.40 9.28 -4.09
N SER A 536 -23.82 8.13 -3.75
CA SER A 536 -23.23 7.20 -4.72
C SER A 536 -23.84 5.82 -4.61
N LYS A 537 -24.10 5.19 -5.76
CA LYS A 537 -24.57 3.80 -5.85
C LYS A 537 -23.73 3.04 -6.87
N ILE A 538 -22.71 2.36 -6.36
CA ILE A 538 -21.66 1.73 -7.17
C ILE A 538 -22.07 0.33 -7.64
N TYR A 539 -21.86 0.07 -8.93
CA TYR A 539 -22.11 -1.19 -9.57
C TYR A 539 -20.89 -1.69 -10.34
N PHE A 540 -20.71 -3.00 -10.32
CA PHE A 540 -19.67 -3.71 -11.07
C PHE A 540 -20.29 -4.43 -12.25
N PHE A 541 -19.64 -4.35 -13.41
CA PHE A 541 -20.04 -5.11 -14.60
C PHE A 541 -20.06 -6.60 -14.29
N TYR A 542 -21.07 -7.31 -14.79
CA TYR A 542 -21.24 -8.73 -14.53
C TYR A 542 -21.17 -9.58 -15.79
N ASN A 543 -22.08 -9.35 -16.75
CA ASN A 543 -22.09 -10.06 -18.03
C ASN A 543 -22.73 -9.23 -19.15
N TYR A 544 -22.53 -9.70 -20.38
CA TYR A 544 -23.12 -9.15 -21.59
C TYR A 544 -23.84 -10.25 -22.39
N ASP A 545 -25.16 -10.19 -22.45
CA ASP A 545 -25.98 -11.16 -23.18
C ASP A 545 -26.40 -10.57 -24.53
N LYS A 546 -25.79 -11.05 -25.62
CA LYS A 546 -26.13 -10.68 -26.99
C LYS A 546 -27.38 -11.41 -27.52
N ASN A 547 -27.72 -12.57 -26.94
CA ASN A 547 -28.73 -13.50 -27.45
C ASN A 547 -30.12 -13.29 -26.82
N ALA A 548 -30.21 -12.46 -25.78
CA ALA A 548 -31.48 -11.96 -25.28
C ALA A 548 -32.28 -11.24 -26.38
N THR A 549 -33.60 -11.11 -26.18
CA THR A 549 -34.50 -10.41 -27.12
C THR A 549 -34.05 -8.99 -27.45
N ALA A 550 -33.25 -8.38 -26.57
CA ALA A 550 -32.40 -7.22 -26.84
C ALA A 550 -31.04 -7.44 -26.15
N ALA A 551 -29.92 -7.06 -26.79
CA ALA A 551 -28.59 -7.19 -26.19
C ALA A 551 -28.56 -6.47 -24.83
N THR A 552 -28.06 -7.10 -23.76
CA THR A 552 -28.22 -6.57 -22.39
C THR A 552 -26.92 -6.65 -21.61
N CYS A 553 -26.52 -5.54 -20.99
CA CYS A 553 -25.46 -5.51 -19.98
C CYS A 553 -26.06 -5.71 -18.58
N THR A 554 -25.50 -6.61 -17.79
CA THR A 554 -25.87 -6.77 -16.36
C THR A 554 -24.77 -6.24 -15.47
N TYR A 555 -25.20 -5.58 -14.40
CA TYR A 555 -24.36 -4.99 -13.38
C TYR A 555 -24.83 -5.41 -11.98
N ASN A 556 -23.90 -5.75 -11.10
CA ASN A 556 -24.19 -6.12 -9.72
C ASN A 556 -23.94 -4.96 -8.77
N PHE A 557 -24.89 -4.70 -7.87
CA PHE A 557 -24.71 -3.71 -6.82
C PHE A 557 -23.65 -4.20 -5.84
N ILE A 558 -22.62 -3.38 -5.60
CA ILE A 558 -21.46 -3.84 -4.84
C ILE A 558 -21.79 -4.26 -3.40
N LYS A 559 -22.79 -3.62 -2.79
CA LYS A 559 -23.18 -4.01 -1.44
C LYS A 559 -23.74 -5.44 -1.43
N ASN A 560 -24.52 -5.84 -2.43
CA ASN A 560 -25.25 -7.10 -2.43
C ASN A 560 -25.10 -7.83 -3.77
N ILE A 561 -23.88 -8.30 -4.08
CA ILE A 561 -23.55 -8.89 -5.39
C ILE A 561 -24.36 -10.15 -5.76
N ASN A 562 -24.93 -10.85 -4.78
CA ASN A 562 -25.69 -12.08 -5.00
C ASN A 562 -27.21 -11.85 -5.11
N GLU A 563 -27.72 -10.70 -4.69
CA GLU A 563 -29.16 -10.45 -4.66
C GLU A 563 -29.67 -10.08 -6.05
N LYS A 564 -30.45 -10.98 -6.67
CA LYS A 564 -31.02 -10.76 -8.02
C LYS A 564 -31.82 -9.45 -8.12
N LYS A 565 -32.52 -9.07 -7.05
CA LYS A 565 -33.30 -7.82 -6.96
C LYS A 565 -32.46 -6.54 -6.90
N ASP A 566 -31.16 -6.66 -6.68
CA ASP A 566 -30.24 -5.52 -6.62
C ASP A 566 -29.40 -5.41 -7.91
N ARG A 567 -29.63 -6.29 -8.88
CA ARG A 567 -28.98 -6.22 -10.20
C ARG A 567 -29.60 -5.15 -11.06
N LEU A 568 -28.75 -4.53 -11.87
CA LEU A 568 -29.13 -3.58 -12.89
C LEU A 568 -28.95 -4.25 -14.25
N GLN A 569 -30.01 -4.27 -15.06
CA GLN A 569 -30.01 -4.80 -16.42
C GLN A 569 -30.29 -3.66 -17.40
N ILE A 570 -29.39 -3.49 -18.37
CA ILE A 570 -29.41 -2.39 -19.34
C ILE A 570 -29.52 -3.01 -20.75
N PRO A 571 -30.74 -3.14 -21.30
CA PRO A 571 -30.98 -3.60 -22.67
C PRO A 571 -30.63 -2.56 -23.75
N ALA A 572 -30.46 -3.04 -24.98
CA ALA A 572 -30.16 -2.28 -26.19
C ALA A 572 -31.33 -1.52 -26.80
N LEU A 573 -32.56 -1.88 -26.42
CA LEU A 573 -33.77 -1.21 -26.90
C LEU A 573 -34.42 -0.43 -25.75
N PRO A 574 -35.09 0.70 -26.02
CA PRO A 574 -35.69 1.57 -25.00
C PRO A 574 -36.76 0.92 -24.12
N ASN A 575 -37.15 -0.33 -24.36
CA ASN A 575 -38.14 -1.02 -23.55
C ASN A 575 -37.46 -1.76 -22.40
N PHE A 576 -37.02 -1.01 -21.39
CA PHE A 576 -36.40 -1.52 -20.18
C PHE A 576 -37.41 -2.34 -19.37
N LEU A 577 -37.19 -3.66 -19.27
CA LEU A 577 -37.98 -4.50 -18.37
C LEU A 577 -37.49 -4.30 -16.93
N ARG A 578 -38.30 -3.61 -16.11
CA ARG A 578 -38.21 -3.65 -14.66
C ARG A 578 -38.34 -5.12 -14.20
N THR A 579 -37.23 -5.78 -13.92
CA THR A 579 -37.27 -6.80 -12.86
C THR A 579 -37.40 -6.03 -11.55
N LYS A 580 -38.40 -6.35 -10.73
CA LYS A 580 -38.73 -5.64 -9.48
C LYS A 580 -37.47 -5.39 -8.65
N THR A 581 -36.94 -4.19 -8.75
CA THR A 581 -35.78 -3.69 -8.03
C THR A 581 -36.27 -2.48 -7.26
N ASP A 582 -35.92 -2.35 -5.97
CA ASP A 582 -36.24 -1.19 -5.11
C ASP A 582 -35.48 0.08 -5.53
N LEU A 583 -35.10 0.18 -6.81
CA LEU A 583 -34.43 1.31 -7.41
C LEU A 583 -35.43 2.45 -7.60
N LYS A 584 -35.19 3.57 -6.91
CA LYS A 584 -35.81 4.88 -7.19
C LYS A 584 -35.26 5.49 -8.48
N ILE A 585 -35.23 4.71 -9.56
CA ILE A 585 -34.80 5.18 -10.87
C ILE A 585 -35.98 4.99 -11.80
N SER A 586 -36.38 6.09 -12.44
CA SER A 586 -37.47 6.10 -13.39
C SER A 586 -37.06 5.36 -14.66
N GLN A 587 -38.06 4.85 -15.38
CA GLN A 587 -37.81 4.20 -16.67
C GLN A 587 -37.24 5.20 -17.69
N GLU A 588 -37.67 6.47 -17.61
CA GLU A 588 -37.20 7.58 -18.46
C GLU A 588 -35.71 7.89 -18.27
N GLU A 589 -35.20 7.86 -17.04
CA GLU A 589 -33.77 8.02 -16.76
C GLU A 589 -32.94 6.88 -17.34
N LEU A 590 -33.41 5.64 -17.21
CA LEU A 590 -32.76 4.45 -17.78
C LEU A 590 -32.75 4.48 -19.32
N GLU A 591 -33.85 4.93 -19.94
CA GLU A 591 -33.95 5.15 -21.38
C GLU A 591 -32.95 6.20 -21.90
N THR A 592 -32.56 7.14 -21.04
CA THR A 592 -31.60 8.20 -21.40
C THR A 592 -30.15 7.70 -21.34
N ILE A 593 -29.76 7.00 -20.28
CA ILE A 593 -28.34 6.63 -20.07
C ILE A 593 -27.96 5.24 -20.60
N GLY A 594 -28.94 4.35 -20.78
CA GLY A 594 -28.70 2.96 -21.17
C GLY A 594 -28.00 2.80 -22.53
N PRO A 595 -28.36 3.58 -23.57
CA PRO A 595 -27.67 3.54 -24.86
C PRO A 595 -26.16 3.84 -24.75
N ASP A 596 -25.77 4.86 -23.99
CA ASP A 596 -24.37 5.26 -23.83
C ASP A 596 -23.53 4.18 -23.13
N ILE A 597 -24.10 3.53 -22.11
CA ILE A 597 -23.45 2.42 -21.39
C ILE A 597 -23.27 1.23 -22.32
N LEU A 598 -24.30 0.89 -23.08
CA LEU A 598 -24.24 -0.22 -24.02
C LEU A 598 -23.23 0.06 -25.14
N GLU A 599 -23.26 1.24 -25.75
CA GLU A 599 -22.33 1.63 -26.82
C GLU A 599 -20.88 1.58 -26.33
N SER A 600 -20.64 1.98 -25.07
CA SER A 600 -19.32 1.90 -24.46
C SER A 600 -18.85 0.44 -24.30
N VAL A 601 -19.70 -0.43 -23.76
CA VAL A 601 -19.37 -1.86 -23.60
C VAL A 601 -19.20 -2.54 -24.96
N GLU A 602 -20.10 -2.29 -25.92
CA GLU A 602 -19.99 -2.82 -27.27
C GLU A 602 -18.74 -2.30 -28.00
N GLY A 603 -18.41 -1.02 -27.81
CA GLY A 603 -17.20 -0.38 -28.31
C GLY A 603 -15.94 -1.07 -27.81
N PHE A 604 -15.85 -1.36 -26.51
CA PHE A 604 -14.76 -2.18 -25.98
C PHE A 604 -14.77 -3.59 -26.59
N ILE A 605 -15.91 -4.28 -26.57
CA ILE A 605 -16.04 -5.64 -27.09
C ILE A 605 -15.66 -5.71 -28.59
N SER A 606 -15.87 -4.64 -29.37
CA SER A 606 -15.56 -4.58 -30.80
C SER A 606 -14.08 -4.81 -31.10
N TYR A 607 -13.16 -4.40 -30.21
CA TYR A 607 -11.73 -4.67 -30.33
C TYR A 607 -11.40 -6.17 -30.32
N PHE A 608 -12.32 -7.00 -29.84
CA PHE A 608 -12.14 -8.45 -29.69
C PHE A 608 -12.99 -9.28 -30.65
N LYS A 609 -13.83 -8.65 -31.49
CA LYS A 609 -14.79 -9.32 -32.38
C LYS A 609 -14.30 -9.57 -33.82
N SER A 610 -13.03 -9.30 -34.14
CA SER A 610 -12.50 -9.44 -35.51
C SER A 610 -12.06 -10.85 -35.90
#